data_AF-A0A1B1HZK7-F1
#
_entry.id   AF-A0A1B1HZK7-F1
#
_cell.length_a   1.000
_cell.length_b   1.000
_cell.length_c   1.000
_cell.angle_alpha   90.00
_cell.angle_beta   90.00
_cell.angle_gamma   90.00
#
_symmetry.space_group_name_H-M   'P 1'
#
loop_
_entity.id
_entity.type
_entity.pdbx_description
1 polymer ?
#
loop_
_entity_poly.entity_id
_entity_poly.type
_entity_poly.pdbx_seq_one_letter_code
_entity_poly.pdbx_strand_id
1 'polypeptide(L)'
;MSRKGNVGKCAIYPQNFSRGIIHSDVLRIRLNHKICNPYFMMHQLHFSRVVESQIDAVSSGAVMAGINVTKLKNIFVHIPPLDLQNEFAAFVEQADKSEFITRILAIFLKKYHNVIKYP
;
A
#
# COMPACT_ATOMS: atom_id res chain seq x y z
N MET A 1 1.60 4.48 -7.62
CA MET A 1 0.54 3.50 -7.87
C MET A 1 0.76 2.90 -9.25
N SER A 2 0.67 1.58 -9.39
CA SER A 2 0.72 0.87 -10.67
C SER A 2 -0.46 1.23 -11.56
N ARG A 3 -0.16 1.47 -12.84
CA ARG A 3 -1.12 1.95 -13.83
C ARG A 3 -1.78 0.82 -14.61
N LYS A 4 -1.06 -0.28 -14.84
CA LYS A 4 -1.44 -1.40 -15.70
C LYS A 4 -1.04 -2.72 -15.06
N GLY A 5 -1.79 -3.79 -15.35
CA GLY A 5 -1.50 -5.14 -14.86
C GLY A 5 -1.99 -5.34 -13.42
N ASN A 6 -1.25 -4.84 -12.44
CA ASN A 6 -1.61 -4.92 -11.01
C ASN A 6 -2.17 -3.59 -10.48
N VAL A 7 -3.17 -3.04 -11.16
CA VAL A 7 -3.72 -1.68 -10.90
C VAL A 7 -4.05 -1.50 -9.41
N GLY A 8 -3.73 -0.33 -8.86
CA GLY A 8 -4.03 0.03 -7.47
C GLY A 8 -2.91 -0.26 -6.47
N LYS A 9 -1.97 -1.16 -6.78
CA LYS A 9 -0.78 -1.37 -5.92
C LYS A 9 0.07 -0.10 -5.85
N CYS A 10 0.47 0.27 -4.64
CA CYS A 10 1.22 1.50 -4.42
C CYS A 10 2.15 1.38 -3.20
N ALA A 11 3.10 2.29 -3.11
CA ALA A 11 4.06 2.39 -2.02
C ALA A 11 4.38 3.86 -1.77
N ILE A 12 4.80 4.15 -0.55
CA ILE A 12 5.29 5.47 -0.16
C ILE A 12 6.75 5.59 -0.59
N TYR A 13 7.08 6.70 -1.23
CA TYR A 13 8.47 7.00 -1.56
C TYR A 13 9.18 7.57 -0.33
N PRO A 14 10.28 6.95 0.15
CA PRO A 14 10.97 7.40 1.36
C PRO A 14 11.53 8.82 1.22
N GLN A 15 11.36 9.65 2.26
CA GLN A 15 11.83 11.04 2.24
C GLN A 15 13.36 11.17 2.21
N ASN A 16 14.07 10.16 2.69
CA ASN A 16 15.54 10.11 2.70
C ASN A 16 16.16 9.70 1.37
N PHE A 17 15.35 9.41 0.34
CA PHE A 17 15.86 9.00 -0.97
C PHE A 17 15.98 10.22 -1.91
N SER A 18 17.02 10.22 -2.75
CA SER A 18 17.24 11.25 -3.77
C SER A 18 16.18 11.18 -4.88
N ARG A 19 15.85 12.28 -5.54
CA ARG A 19 14.83 12.29 -6.61
C ARG A 19 15.11 11.21 -7.65
N GLY A 20 14.11 10.36 -7.90
CA GLY A 20 14.16 9.30 -8.90
C GLY A 20 13.27 9.55 -10.11
N ILE A 21 13.50 8.76 -11.16
CA ILE A 21 12.61 8.64 -12.32
C ILE A 21 11.69 7.45 -12.08
N ILE A 22 10.39 7.62 -12.33
CA ILE A 22 9.42 6.51 -12.28
C ILE A 22 9.07 6.06 -13.70
N HIS A 23 8.82 4.76 -13.87
CA HIS A 23 8.40 4.19 -15.14
C HIS A 23 7.02 4.74 -15.58
N SER A 24 6.75 4.74 -16.88
CA SER A 24 5.52 5.30 -17.49
C SER A 24 4.22 4.63 -17.00
N ASP A 25 4.33 3.39 -16.51
CA ASP A 25 3.22 2.62 -15.93
C ASP A 25 3.12 2.78 -14.40
N VAL A 26 3.72 3.84 -13.83
CA VAL A 26 3.54 4.23 -12.43
C VAL A 26 3.00 5.66 -12.35
N LEU A 27 1.91 5.83 -11.61
CA LEU A 27 1.34 7.13 -11.28
C LEU A 27 1.89 7.64 -9.94
N ARG A 28 2.34 8.89 -9.93
CA ARG A 28 2.74 9.61 -8.71
C ARG A 28 1.53 10.31 -8.09
N ILE A 29 1.18 9.91 -6.87
CA ILE A 29 0.18 10.60 -6.04
C ILE A 29 0.92 11.56 -5.11
N ARG A 30 0.56 12.85 -5.14
CA ARG A 30 1.10 13.87 -4.24
C ARG A 30 0.01 14.30 -3.28
N LEU A 31 0.28 14.14 -1.99
CA LEU A 31 -0.68 14.45 -0.93
C LEU A 31 -0.37 15.82 -0.33
N ASN A 32 -1.42 16.49 0.15
CA ASN A 32 -1.27 17.62 1.05
C ASN A 32 -1.16 17.07 2.48
N HIS A 33 0.05 17.09 3.04
CA HIS A 33 0.36 16.55 4.36
C HIS A 33 -0.37 17.27 5.51
N LYS A 34 -0.95 18.46 5.27
CA LYS A 34 -1.77 19.17 6.26
C LYS A 34 -3.15 18.53 6.47
N ILE A 35 -3.60 17.71 5.53
CA ILE A 35 -4.96 17.12 5.55
C ILE A 35 -4.94 15.60 5.47
N CYS A 36 -3.83 14.98 5.03
CA CYS A 36 -3.78 13.55 4.80
C CYS A 36 -2.42 12.95 5.17
N ASN A 37 -2.44 11.94 6.03
CA ASN A 37 -1.29 11.12 6.34
C ASN A 37 -1.02 10.13 5.18
N PRO A 38 0.21 10.03 4.66
CA PRO A 38 0.53 9.16 3.52
C PRO A 38 0.34 7.67 3.80
N TYR A 39 0.59 7.21 5.04
CA TYR A 39 0.36 5.82 5.44
C TYR A 39 -1.12 5.51 5.50
N PHE A 40 -1.93 6.40 6.07
CA PHE A 40 -3.39 6.25 6.07
C PHE A 40 -3.95 6.15 4.63
N MET A 41 -3.53 7.04 3.74
CA MET A 41 -3.92 6.99 2.33
C MET A 41 -3.50 5.69 1.65
N MET A 42 -2.24 5.25 1.82
CA MET A 42 -1.74 4.01 1.23
C MET A 42 -2.58 2.80 1.67
N HIS A 43 -2.89 2.70 2.97
CA HIS A 43 -3.73 1.63 3.50
C HIS A 43 -5.14 1.69 2.93
N GLN A 44 -5.70 2.88 2.78
CA GLN A 44 -7.02 3.04 2.17
C GLN A 44 -7.03 2.55 0.72
N LEU A 45 -6.00 2.88 -0.07
CA LEU A 45 -5.86 2.42 -1.45
C LEU A 45 -5.64 0.89 -1.57
N HIS A 46 -5.15 0.23 -0.53
CA HIS A 46 -4.89 -1.21 -0.53
C HIS A 46 -6.00 -2.06 0.07
N PHE A 47 -6.70 -1.56 1.08
CA PHE A 47 -7.53 -2.38 1.96
C PHE A 47 -8.97 -1.88 2.10
N SER A 48 -9.28 -0.65 1.69
CA SER A 48 -10.68 -0.19 1.67
C SER A 48 -11.41 -0.81 0.51
N ARG A 49 -12.37 -1.70 0.79
CA ARG A 49 -13.23 -2.33 -0.24
C ARG A 49 -13.96 -1.30 -1.10
N VAL A 50 -14.33 -0.16 -0.53
CA VAL A 50 -15.01 0.92 -1.26
C VAL A 50 -14.06 1.58 -2.26
N VAL A 51 -12.79 1.78 -1.89
CA VAL A 51 -11.78 2.37 -2.78
C VAL A 51 -11.34 1.35 -3.83
N GLU A 52 -11.13 0.10 -3.43
CA GLU A 52 -10.82 -1.02 -4.32
C GLU A 52 -11.92 -1.19 -5.40
N SER A 53 -13.19 -1.23 -5.00
CA SER A 53 -14.31 -1.34 -5.94
C SER A 53 -14.37 -0.17 -6.93
N GLN A 54 -14.04 1.05 -6.49
CA GLN A 54 -13.95 2.21 -7.38
C GLN A 54 -12.78 2.07 -8.36
N ILE A 55 -11.61 1.62 -7.89
CA ILE A 55 -10.44 1.37 -8.74
C ILE A 55 -10.77 0.31 -9.79
N ASP A 56 -11.43 -0.78 -9.40
CA ASP A 56 -11.81 -1.86 -10.30
C ASP A 56 -12.82 -1.38 -11.35
N ALA A 57 -13.85 -0.63 -10.93
CA ALA A 57 -14.83 -0.06 -11.84
C ALA A 57 -14.19 0.83 -12.91
N VAL A 58 -13.27 1.72 -12.51
CA VAL A 58 -12.63 2.65 -13.45
C VAL A 58 -11.46 2.04 -14.21
N SER A 59 -10.88 0.94 -13.73
CA SER A 59 -9.75 0.27 -14.39
C SER A 59 -10.16 -0.66 -15.53
N SER A 60 -11.47 -0.90 -15.71
CA SER A 60 -12.00 -1.74 -16.78
C SER A 60 -11.55 -1.29 -18.18
N GLY A 61 -10.92 -2.22 -18.91
CA GLY A 61 -10.48 -2.07 -20.29
C GLY A 61 -10.58 -3.42 -20.99
N ALA A 62 -11.05 -3.44 -22.24
CA ALA A 62 -11.42 -4.66 -22.96
C ALA A 62 -10.25 -5.64 -23.21
N VAL A 63 -9.00 -5.18 -23.17
CA VAL A 63 -7.80 -6.00 -23.41
C VAL A 63 -6.83 -5.96 -22.22
N MET A 64 -6.73 -4.84 -21.50
CA MET A 64 -5.87 -4.71 -20.32
C MET A 64 -6.48 -3.71 -19.35
N ALA A 65 -6.57 -4.10 -18.07
CA ALA A 65 -6.99 -3.20 -17.01
C ALA A 65 -5.98 -2.06 -16.86
N GLY A 66 -6.48 -0.82 -16.75
CA GLY A 66 -5.64 0.35 -16.64
C GLY A 66 -6.34 1.60 -16.11
N ILE A 67 -5.63 2.37 -15.30
CA ILE A 67 -6.10 3.64 -14.74
C ILE A 67 -5.27 4.80 -15.26
N ASN A 68 -5.87 5.97 -15.50
CA ASN A 68 -5.12 7.19 -15.85
C ASN A 68 -5.32 8.27 -14.77
N VAL A 69 -4.62 9.39 -14.90
CA VAL A 69 -4.69 10.48 -13.90
C VAL A 69 -6.11 11.04 -13.75
N THR A 70 -6.85 11.15 -14.85
CA THR A 70 -8.24 11.66 -14.83
C THR A 70 -9.16 10.73 -14.05
N LYS A 71 -9.11 9.43 -14.33
CA LYS A 71 -9.89 8.42 -13.60
C LYS A 71 -9.50 8.35 -12.13
N LEU A 72 -8.21 8.40 -11.82
CA LEU A 72 -7.71 8.38 -10.44
C LEU A 72 -8.23 9.56 -9.61
N LYS A 73 -8.35 10.75 -10.20
CA LYS A 73 -8.89 11.94 -9.52
C LYS A 73 -10.38 11.81 -9.16
N ASN A 74 -11.11 10.90 -9.79
CA ASN A 74 -12.53 10.69 -9.54
C ASN A 74 -12.79 9.60 -8.49
N ILE A 75 -11.74 9.01 -7.92
CA ILE A 75 -11.87 8.06 -6.82
C ILE A 75 -12.09 8.84 -5.53
N PHE A 76 -13.18 8.54 -4.84
CA PHE A 76 -13.50 9.10 -3.54
C PHE A 76 -12.76 8.32 -2.44
N VAL A 77 -12.12 9.08 -1.56
CA VAL A 77 -11.41 8.60 -0.38
C VAL A 77 -11.98 9.22 0.89
N HIS A 78 -11.94 8.47 1.98
CA HIS A 78 -12.28 8.98 3.30
C HIS A 78 -11.13 9.81 3.87
N ILE A 79 -11.44 10.97 4.47
CA ILE A 79 -10.45 11.87 5.09
C ILE A 79 -10.96 12.27 6.48
N PRO A 80 -10.68 11.48 7.54
CA PRO A 80 -11.01 11.85 8.92
C PRO A 80 -10.04 12.93 9.44
N PRO A 81 -10.27 13.50 10.64
CA PRO A 81 -9.30 14.39 11.30
C PRO A 81 -7.88 13.82 11.30
N LEU A 82 -6.87 14.68 11.13
CA LEU A 82 -5.48 14.26 10.95
C LEU A 82 -4.96 13.46 12.14
N ASP A 83 -5.39 13.78 13.36
CA ASP A 83 -4.99 13.07 14.58
C ASP A 83 -5.43 11.60 14.54
N LEU A 84 -6.66 11.30 14.11
CA LEU A 84 -7.15 9.93 13.93
C LEU A 84 -6.40 9.18 12.82
N GLN A 85 -6.03 9.89 11.74
CA GLN A 85 -5.19 9.28 10.69
C GLN A 85 -3.81 8.89 11.22
N ASN A 86 -3.23 9.73 12.09
CA ASN A 86 -1.93 9.47 12.71
C ASN A 86 -2.00 8.34 13.74
N GLU A 87 -3.06 8.29 14.55
CA GLU A 87 -3.32 7.19 15.49
C GLU A 87 -3.43 5.85 14.76
N PHE A 88 -4.22 5.81 13.67
CA PHE A 88 -4.29 4.65 12.79
C PHE A 88 -2.90 4.25 12.25
N ALA A 89 -2.14 5.21 11.73
CA ALA A 89 -0.84 4.92 11.14
C ALA A 89 0.14 4.33 12.17
N ALA A 90 0.14 4.84 13.40
CA ALA A 90 0.96 4.32 14.49
C ALA A 90 0.55 2.89 14.89
N PHE A 91 -0.76 2.62 14.96
CA PHE A 91 -1.29 1.28 15.26
C PHE A 91 -0.87 0.26 14.20
N VAL A 92 -1.05 0.58 12.90
CA VAL A 92 -0.71 -0.35 11.83
C VAL A 92 0.79 -0.60 11.74
N GLU A 93 1.61 0.43 11.95
CA GLU A 93 3.07 0.26 12.00
C GLU A 93 3.49 -0.73 13.10
N GLN A 94 2.84 -0.70 14.26
CA GLN A 94 3.08 -1.65 15.34
C GLN A 94 2.65 -3.08 14.96
N ALA A 95 1.53 -3.23 14.26
CA ALA A 95 1.03 -4.52 13.79
C ALA A 95 1.97 -5.15 12.76
N ASP A 96 2.41 -4.37 11.76
CA ASP A 96 3.34 -4.81 10.71
C ASP A 96 4.68 -5.30 11.31
N LYS A 97 5.22 -4.57 12.30
CA LYS A 97 6.43 -4.98 13.04
C LYS A 97 6.23 -6.33 13.73
N SER A 98 5.07 -6.53 14.36
CA SER A 98 4.76 -7.77 15.08
C SER A 98 4.64 -8.96 14.14
N GLU A 99 3.92 -8.80 13.01
CA GLU A 99 3.81 -9.86 11.99
C GLU A 99 5.18 -10.24 11.43
N PHE A 100 6.03 -9.25 11.13
CA PHE A 100 7.36 -9.48 10.60
C PHE A 100 8.23 -10.31 11.56
N ILE A 101 8.22 -9.99 12.85
CA ILE A 101 8.94 -10.75 13.89
C ILE A 101 8.43 -12.18 13.95
N THR A 102 7.11 -12.38 13.99
CA THR A 102 6.51 -13.73 14.00
C THR A 102 6.91 -14.53 12.76
N ARG A 103 6.94 -13.89 11.59
CA ARG A 103 7.34 -14.54 10.33
C ARG A 103 8.81 -14.95 10.34
N ILE A 104 9.71 -14.09 10.82
CA ILE A 104 11.13 -14.42 11.00
C ILE A 104 11.28 -15.56 11.99
N LEU A 105 10.59 -15.51 13.13
CA LEU A 105 10.64 -16.55 14.14
C LEU A 105 10.16 -17.89 13.56
N ALA A 106 9.08 -17.90 12.79
CA ALA A 106 8.58 -19.10 12.13
C ALA A 106 9.57 -19.67 11.10
N ILE A 107 10.25 -18.81 10.33
CA ILE A 107 11.31 -19.23 9.39
C ILE A 107 12.49 -19.82 10.18
N PHE A 108 12.91 -19.17 11.26
CA PHE A 108 13.98 -19.64 12.13
C PHE A 108 13.62 -21.00 12.72
N LEU A 109 12.46 -21.15 13.36
CA LEU A 109 11.99 -22.41 13.93
C LEU A 109 11.92 -23.54 12.89
N LYS A 110 11.39 -23.28 11.68
CA LYS A 110 11.40 -24.27 10.58
C LYS A 110 12.80 -24.68 10.16
N LYS A 111 13.76 -23.75 10.14
CA LYS A 111 15.16 -24.03 9.82
C LYS A 111 15.80 -24.95 10.85
N TYR A 112 15.57 -24.73 12.14
CA TYR A 112 16.17 -25.55 13.21
C TYR A 112 15.43 -26.86 13.47
N HIS A 113 14.13 -26.97 13.14
CA HIS A 113 13.40 -28.24 13.22
C HIS A 113 13.91 -29.27 12.19
N ASN A 114 14.39 -28.82 11.02
CA ASN A 114 15.01 -29.69 10.01
C ASN A 114 16.46 -30.12 10.34
N VAL A 115 17.07 -29.56 11.38
CA VAL A 115 18.44 -29.91 11.83
C VAL A 115 18.40 -30.99 12.92
N ILE A 116 17.26 -31.15 13.60
CA ILE A 116 17.06 -32.19 14.62
C ILE A 116 16.36 -33.40 13.98
N LYS A 117 17.08 -34.11 13.10
CA LYS A 117 16.79 -35.55 12.93
C LYS A 117 17.41 -36.24 14.15
N TYR A 118 16.59 -36.54 15.14
CA TYR A 118 17.01 -37.45 16.22
C TYR A 118 17.42 -38.81 15.59
N PRO A 119 18.50 -39.44 16.08
CA PRO A 119 18.91 -40.76 15.65
C PRO A 119 17.83 -41.82 15.92
#